data_AF-A0A1V6AX76-F1
#
_entry.id   AF-A0A1V6AX76-F1
#
_cell.length_a   1.000
_cell.length_b   1.000
_cell.length_c   1.000
_cell.angle_alpha   90.00
_cell.angle_beta   90.00
_cell.angle_gamma   90.00
#
_symmetry.space_group_name_H-M   'P 1'
#
loop_
_entity.id
_entity.type
_entity.pdbx_description
1 polymer ?
#
loop_
_entity_poly.entity_id
_entity_poly.type
_entity_poly.pdbx_seq_one_letter_code
_entity_poly.pdbx_strand_id
1 'polypeptide(L)'
;MDKRDVLGISHFSDYFKISQLVFELKALEKVAAVEELIDVLAKQKLVRNRKMILTRLMDRETLESTALGDGIAVPHARVDSDGEIVIAVGRSSEGIDFSAPDKKKVHLIILIIWNPTLPGLFNHLFAGLAHFLRDPHFRRRIFEAKDKNALWEALGEIELRLPQEDKIISRAGLLRKLQEIEKKKKKATKAQMPTLKAQADLLREELDEALLTRFQKLMERYGFAVAEVEDGVCQGCNISVSTEMSSAIEGSNDIYICENCGKYLVAASPKKKKK
;
A
#
# COMPACT_ATOMS: atom_id res chain seq x y z
N MET A 1 -8.91 -4.26 -25.40
CA MET A 1 -7.97 -4.61 -24.31
C MET A 1 -8.64 -4.18 -23.03
N ASP A 2 -8.89 -5.14 -22.16
CA ASP A 2 -9.65 -4.93 -20.94
C ASP A 2 -8.81 -4.10 -19.95
N LYS A 3 -9.45 -3.23 -19.15
CA LYS A 3 -8.77 -2.49 -18.07
C LYS A 3 -8.06 -3.43 -17.08
N ARG A 4 -8.40 -4.73 -17.10
CA ARG A 4 -7.83 -5.81 -16.30
C ARG A 4 -6.37 -6.18 -16.65
N ASP A 5 -5.86 -5.87 -17.84
CA ASP A 5 -4.53 -6.33 -18.31
C ASP A 5 -3.33 -5.48 -17.81
N VAL A 6 -3.55 -4.48 -16.95
CA VAL A 6 -2.50 -3.58 -16.41
C VAL A 6 -2.13 -3.91 -14.96
N LEU A 7 -2.91 -4.79 -14.31
CA LEU A 7 -2.71 -5.18 -12.91
C LEU A 7 -2.08 -6.58 -12.86
N GLY A 8 -1.01 -6.72 -12.08
CA GLY A 8 -0.50 -8.01 -11.65
C GLY A 8 -1.48 -8.70 -10.72
N ILE A 9 -1.64 -9.99 -10.94
CA ILE A 9 -2.34 -10.87 -10.02
C ILE A 9 -1.33 -11.32 -8.98
N SER A 10 -1.62 -10.99 -7.72
CA SER A 10 -0.96 -11.52 -6.53
C SER A 10 -2.02 -12.19 -5.66
N HIS A 11 -1.61 -13.02 -4.71
CA HIS A 11 -2.51 -13.64 -3.74
C HIS A 11 -2.28 -13.04 -2.36
N PHE A 12 -3.30 -13.02 -1.51
CA PHE A 12 -3.15 -12.49 -0.16
C PHE A 12 -2.08 -13.22 0.65
N SER A 13 -1.88 -14.52 0.39
CA SER A 13 -0.79 -15.33 0.97
C SER A 13 0.62 -14.87 0.58
N ASP A 14 0.78 -14.02 -0.44
CA ASP A 14 2.08 -13.43 -0.79
C ASP A 14 2.53 -12.36 0.24
N TYR A 15 1.60 -11.84 1.04
CA TYR A 15 1.83 -10.74 1.99
C TYR A 15 1.92 -11.19 3.46
N PHE A 16 1.65 -12.45 3.77
CA PHE A 16 1.76 -12.98 5.13
C PHE A 16 1.99 -14.48 5.16
N LYS A 17 2.75 -14.93 6.15
CA LYS A 17 3.06 -16.35 6.36
C LYS A 17 2.07 -17.00 7.32
N ILE A 18 1.97 -18.32 7.26
CA ILE A 18 1.16 -19.10 8.20
C ILE A 18 1.56 -18.88 9.67
N SER A 19 2.81 -18.52 9.96
CA SER A 19 3.28 -18.14 11.30
C SER A 19 2.62 -16.86 11.82
N GLN A 20 2.10 -16.00 10.94
CA GLN A 20 1.37 -14.77 11.26
C GLN A 20 -0.14 -14.99 11.45
N LEU A 21 -0.61 -16.24 11.35
CA LEU A 21 -2.01 -16.63 11.54
C LEU A 21 -2.24 -17.20 12.94
N VAL A 22 -3.22 -16.67 13.66
CA VAL A 22 -3.75 -17.20 14.92
C VAL A 22 -5.09 -17.88 14.61
N PHE A 23 -5.08 -19.21 14.66
CA PHE A 23 -6.27 -19.99 14.28
C PHE A 23 -7.43 -19.82 15.27
N GLU A 24 -7.12 -19.62 16.54
CA GLU A 24 -8.11 -19.31 17.56
C GLU A 24 -7.52 -18.27 18.52
N LEU A 25 -8.09 -17.07 18.48
CA LEU A 25 -7.74 -15.97 19.38
C LEU A 25 -8.21 -16.31 20.80
N LYS A 26 -7.36 -16.02 21.79
CA LYS A 26 -7.72 -16.18 23.20
C LYS A 26 -8.43 -14.95 23.75
N ALA A 27 -8.14 -13.80 23.17
CA ALA A 27 -8.79 -12.55 23.55
C ALA A 27 -10.29 -12.58 23.25
N LEU A 28 -11.07 -12.04 24.20
CA LEU A 28 -12.51 -11.85 24.06
C LEU A 28 -12.89 -10.37 23.82
N GLU A 29 -11.92 -9.47 24.01
CA GLU A 29 -12.10 -8.03 23.93
C GLU A 29 -11.28 -7.43 22.77
N LYS A 30 -11.82 -6.38 22.16
CA LYS A 30 -11.24 -5.69 20.99
C LYS A 30 -9.74 -5.39 21.15
N VAL A 31 -9.37 -4.69 22.22
CA VAL A 31 -7.99 -4.23 22.45
C VAL A 31 -7.06 -5.42 22.64
N ALA A 32 -7.45 -6.38 23.47
CA ALA A 32 -6.66 -7.58 23.75
C ALA A 32 -6.44 -8.44 22.49
N ALA A 33 -7.42 -8.50 21.60
CA ALA A 33 -7.30 -9.23 20.34
C ALA A 33 -6.29 -8.59 19.39
N VAL A 34 -6.29 -7.25 19.33
CA VAL A 34 -5.31 -6.50 18.55
C VAL A 34 -3.90 -6.66 19.16
N GLU A 35 -3.76 -6.62 20.49
CA GLU A 35 -2.50 -6.89 21.19
C GLU A 35 -1.97 -8.30 20.92
N GLU A 36 -2.83 -9.33 20.95
CA GLU A 36 -2.46 -10.71 20.65
C GLU A 36 -1.88 -10.85 19.24
N LEU A 37 -2.46 -10.15 18.25
CA LEU A 37 -1.93 -10.11 16.89
C LEU A 37 -0.63 -9.33 16.76
N ILE A 38 -0.48 -8.20 17.46
CA ILE A 38 0.80 -7.46 17.52
C ILE A 38 1.90 -8.36 18.09
N ASP A 39 1.60 -9.21 19.08
CA ASP A 39 2.57 -10.11 19.70
C ASP A 39 3.10 -11.16 18.74
N VAL A 40 2.24 -11.66 17.85
CA VAL A 40 2.63 -12.57 16.78
C VAL A 40 3.63 -11.92 15.83
N LEU A 41 3.42 -10.65 15.48
CA LEU A 41 4.32 -9.88 14.62
C LEU A 41 5.64 -9.56 15.33
N ALA A 42 5.58 -9.17 16.60
CA ALA A 42 6.74 -8.84 17.40
C ALA A 42 7.66 -10.05 17.64
N LYS A 43 7.09 -11.24 17.91
CA LYS A 43 7.85 -12.50 18.07
C LYS A 43 8.64 -12.86 16.81
N GLN A 44 8.13 -12.47 15.65
CA GLN A 44 8.77 -12.68 14.35
C GLN A 44 9.70 -11.52 13.95
N LYS A 45 9.87 -10.51 14.82
CA LYS A 45 10.68 -9.31 14.57
C LYS A 45 10.23 -8.50 13.34
N LEU A 46 8.96 -8.63 12.93
CA LEU A 46 8.38 -7.90 11.80
C LEU A 46 7.98 -6.47 12.17
N VAL A 47 7.79 -6.20 13.46
CA VAL A 47 7.46 -4.87 13.97
C VAL A 47 8.30 -4.53 15.19
N ARG A 48 8.55 -3.23 15.37
CA ARG A 48 9.22 -2.67 16.55
C ARG A 48 8.24 -1.80 17.32
N ASN A 49 8.44 -1.68 18.63
CA ASN A 49 7.64 -0.80 19.51
C ASN A 49 6.13 -1.12 19.54
N ARG A 50 5.78 -2.25 20.18
CA ARG A 50 4.39 -2.73 20.39
C ARG A 50 3.44 -1.65 20.90
N LYS A 51 3.87 -0.88 21.91
CA LYS A 51 3.05 0.15 22.57
C LYS A 51 2.63 1.26 21.61
N MET A 52 3.57 1.75 20.80
CA MET A 52 3.29 2.77 19.80
C MET A 52 2.31 2.25 18.74
N ILE A 53 2.51 1.03 18.25
CA ILE A 53 1.63 0.41 17.25
C ILE A 53 0.20 0.28 17.80
N LEU A 54 0.05 -0.25 19.01
CA LEU A 54 -1.26 -0.37 19.65
C LEU A 54 -1.93 0.99 19.80
N THR A 55 -1.19 1.99 20.28
CA THR A 55 -1.72 3.36 20.43
C THR A 55 -2.25 3.88 19.11
N ARG A 56 -1.49 3.77 18.02
CA ARG A 56 -1.90 4.21 16.68
C ARG A 56 -3.13 3.46 16.14
N LEU A 57 -3.21 2.16 16.40
CA LEU A 57 -4.37 1.35 16.00
C LEU A 57 -5.63 1.78 16.77
N MET A 58 -5.51 2.02 18.08
CA MET A 58 -6.64 2.43 18.91
C MET A 58 -7.07 3.87 18.61
N ASP A 59 -6.13 4.77 18.33
CA ASP A 59 -6.43 6.12 17.86
C ASP A 59 -7.25 6.06 16.55
N ARG A 60 -6.84 5.21 15.59
CA ARG A 60 -7.58 5.02 14.33
C ARG A 60 -8.97 4.42 14.56
N GLU A 61 -9.06 3.42 15.42
CA GLU A 61 -10.32 2.74 15.75
C GLU A 61 -11.32 3.65 16.48
N THR A 62 -10.83 4.62 17.26
CA THR A 62 -11.68 5.59 17.98
C THR A 62 -12.36 6.58 17.04
N LEU A 63 -11.75 6.90 15.89
CA LEU A 63 -12.37 7.76 14.89
C LEU A 63 -13.62 7.11 14.28
N GLU A 64 -13.50 5.83 13.93
CA GLU A 64 -14.56 4.99 13.40
C GLU A 64 -14.12 3.53 13.49
N SER A 65 -15.05 2.63 13.80
CA SER A 65 -14.77 1.19 13.84
C SER A 65 -14.16 0.72 12.52
N THR A 66 -13.13 -0.11 12.60
CA THR A 66 -12.53 -0.79 11.44
C THR A 66 -13.21 -2.12 11.11
N ALA A 67 -14.33 -2.42 11.76
CA ALA A 67 -15.20 -3.53 11.41
C ALA A 67 -15.99 -3.24 10.13
N LEU A 68 -16.00 -4.21 9.21
CA LEU A 68 -16.69 -4.10 7.92
C LEU A 68 -18.13 -4.62 7.97
N GLY A 69 -18.52 -5.22 9.10
CA GLY A 69 -19.71 -6.06 9.20
C GLY A 69 -19.45 -7.50 8.78
N ASP A 70 -20.47 -8.34 8.87
CA ASP A 70 -20.44 -9.76 8.49
C ASP A 70 -19.32 -10.58 9.17
N GLY A 71 -18.97 -10.20 10.40
CA GLY A 71 -17.99 -10.92 11.20
C GLY A 71 -16.53 -10.59 10.91
N ILE A 72 -16.23 -9.46 10.25
CA ILE A 72 -14.86 -9.10 9.84
C ILE A 72 -14.45 -7.73 10.37
N ALA A 73 -13.20 -7.62 10.83
CA ALA A 73 -12.53 -6.34 11.06
C ALA A 73 -11.15 -6.29 10.42
N VAL A 74 -10.75 -5.09 10.01
CA VAL A 74 -9.43 -4.83 9.40
C VAL A 74 -8.75 -3.68 10.15
N PRO A 75 -8.37 -3.86 11.43
CA PRO A 75 -7.65 -2.84 12.17
C PRO A 75 -6.31 -2.56 11.49
N HIS A 76 -5.98 -1.28 11.33
CA HIS A 76 -4.85 -0.90 10.49
C HIS A 76 -4.18 0.38 10.96
N ALA A 77 -2.85 0.45 10.84
CA ALA A 77 -2.10 1.65 11.22
C ALA A 77 -0.89 1.92 10.32
N ARG A 78 -0.68 3.23 10.08
CA ARG A 78 0.52 3.75 9.41
C ARG A 78 1.65 3.84 10.43
N VAL A 79 2.61 2.94 10.33
CA VAL A 79 3.77 2.86 11.23
C VAL A 79 4.99 2.47 10.42
N ASP A 80 6.14 3.06 10.72
CA ASP A 80 7.40 2.64 10.10
C ASP A 80 7.70 1.16 10.42
N SER A 81 7.59 0.33 9.39
CA SER A 81 7.75 -1.13 9.41
C SER A 81 8.93 -1.57 8.54
N ASP A 82 10.05 -0.82 8.57
CA ASP A 82 11.25 -1.07 7.77
C ASP A 82 10.96 -1.19 6.24
N GLY A 83 9.87 -0.58 5.78
CA GLY A 83 9.53 -0.47 4.35
C GLY A 83 8.69 -1.62 3.79
N GLU A 84 8.14 -2.50 4.63
CA GLU A 84 7.27 -3.60 4.20
C GLU A 84 5.86 -3.49 4.79
N ILE A 85 4.87 -4.08 4.10
CA ILE A 85 3.55 -4.30 4.68
C ILE A 85 3.62 -5.53 5.59
N VAL A 86 3.05 -5.41 6.78
CA VAL A 86 3.07 -6.46 7.80
C VAL A 86 1.64 -6.79 8.18
N ILE A 87 1.30 -8.07 8.14
CA ILE A 87 -0.07 -8.53 8.32
C ILE A 87 -0.10 -9.64 9.37
N ALA A 88 -1.07 -9.59 10.27
CA ALA A 88 -1.42 -10.72 11.12
C ALA A 88 -2.92 -11.00 11.00
N VAL A 89 -3.28 -12.28 11.04
CA VAL A 89 -4.68 -12.71 10.93
C VAL A 89 -5.05 -13.50 12.16
N GLY A 90 -6.20 -13.19 12.76
CA GLY A 90 -6.75 -13.91 13.90
C GLY A 90 -8.19 -14.29 13.63
N ARG A 91 -8.56 -15.54 13.95
CA ARG A 91 -9.96 -15.97 13.98
C ARG A 91 -10.41 -16.17 15.43
N SER A 92 -11.63 -15.74 15.75
CA SER A 92 -12.30 -16.01 17.02
C SER A 92 -13.63 -16.71 16.75
N SER A 93 -13.78 -17.95 17.23
CA SER A 93 -15.01 -18.72 17.11
C SER A 93 -16.13 -18.12 17.97
N GLU A 94 -15.79 -17.61 19.17
CA GLU A 94 -16.73 -16.95 20.09
C GLU A 94 -17.19 -15.57 19.60
N GLY A 95 -16.39 -14.95 18.74
CA GLY A 95 -16.61 -13.61 18.22
C GLY A 95 -16.35 -12.52 19.25
N ILE A 96 -15.80 -11.41 18.77
CA ILE A 96 -15.34 -10.27 19.57
C ILE A 96 -16.23 -9.07 19.26
N ASP A 97 -16.67 -8.35 20.30
CA ASP A 97 -17.38 -7.08 20.08
C ASP A 97 -16.38 -6.05 19.54
N PHE A 98 -16.54 -5.73 18.26
CA PHE A 98 -15.72 -4.76 17.56
C PHE A 98 -16.46 -3.45 17.27
N SER A 99 -17.63 -3.24 17.88
CA SER A 99 -18.52 -2.12 17.61
C SER A 99 -18.89 -2.02 16.13
N ALA A 100 -19.18 -3.17 15.52
CA ALA A 100 -19.43 -3.25 14.08
C ALA A 100 -20.72 -2.50 13.67
N PRO A 101 -20.78 -1.90 12.46
CA PRO A 101 -21.96 -1.16 12.00
C PRO A 101 -23.25 -2.01 11.96
N ASP A 102 -23.11 -3.31 11.70
CA ASP A 102 -24.22 -4.27 11.67
C ASP A 102 -24.54 -4.89 13.05
N LYS A 103 -23.84 -4.44 14.10
CA LYS A 103 -23.95 -4.90 15.49
C LYS A 103 -23.64 -6.38 15.69
N LYS A 104 -23.00 -7.04 14.72
CA LYS A 104 -22.56 -8.43 14.87
C LYS A 104 -21.16 -8.48 15.49
N LYS A 105 -20.86 -9.60 16.15
CA LYS A 105 -19.51 -9.92 16.60
C LYS A 105 -18.58 -10.17 15.42
N VAL A 106 -17.32 -9.81 15.58
CA VAL A 106 -16.25 -10.08 14.61
C VAL A 106 -15.60 -11.43 14.91
N HIS A 107 -15.53 -12.28 13.89
CA HIS A 107 -14.94 -13.61 13.95
C HIS A 107 -13.59 -13.69 13.21
N LEU A 108 -13.29 -12.76 12.31
CA LEU A 108 -12.01 -12.65 11.62
C LEU A 108 -11.44 -11.23 11.76
N ILE A 109 -10.22 -11.13 12.25
CA ILE A 109 -9.47 -9.89 12.38
C ILE A 109 -8.24 -9.97 11.48
N ILE A 110 -8.12 -9.02 10.55
CA ILE A 110 -6.96 -8.88 9.67
C ILE A 110 -6.23 -7.59 10.06
N LEU A 111 -5.20 -7.72 10.91
CA LEU A 111 -4.37 -6.60 11.33
C LEU A 111 -3.37 -6.24 10.22
N ILE A 112 -3.35 -4.98 9.79
CA ILE A 112 -2.45 -4.48 8.74
C ILE A 112 -1.63 -3.29 9.24
N ILE A 113 -0.31 -3.41 9.17
CA ILE A 113 0.63 -2.34 9.48
C ILE A 113 1.43 -2.06 8.22
N TRP A 114 1.63 -0.79 7.88
CA TRP A 114 2.42 -0.44 6.71
C TRP A 114 3.17 0.87 6.90
N ASN A 115 4.33 0.94 6.23
CA ASN A 115 5.14 2.13 6.20
C ASN A 115 4.37 3.27 5.47
N PRO A 116 4.26 4.48 6.06
CA PRO A 116 3.72 5.68 5.40
C PRO A 116 4.35 5.97 4.03
N THR A 117 5.60 5.49 3.87
CA THR A 117 6.40 5.07 2.71
C THR A 117 5.70 4.57 1.44
N LEU A 118 4.51 4.01 1.61
CA LEU A 118 3.91 3.13 0.62
C LEU A 118 2.48 3.60 0.29
N PRO A 119 2.29 4.71 -0.46
CA PRO A 119 0.96 5.23 -0.72
C PRO A 119 0.22 4.31 -1.70
N GLY A 120 -1.10 4.15 -1.49
CA GLY A 120 -1.95 3.33 -2.36
C GLY A 120 -1.89 1.82 -2.12
N LEU A 121 -0.78 1.24 -1.62
CA LEU A 121 -0.70 -0.22 -1.39
C LEU A 121 -1.79 -0.72 -0.45
N PHE A 122 -1.96 -0.05 0.69
CA PHE A 122 -3.03 -0.40 1.63
C PHE A 122 -4.39 -0.32 0.95
N ASN A 123 -4.66 0.71 0.14
CA ASN A 123 -5.94 0.88 -0.53
C ASN A 123 -6.20 -0.26 -1.54
N HIS A 124 -5.19 -0.67 -2.31
CA HIS A 124 -5.31 -1.77 -3.25
C HIS A 124 -5.47 -3.13 -2.55
N LEU A 125 -4.67 -3.38 -1.51
CA LEU A 125 -4.80 -4.58 -0.67
C LEU A 125 -6.20 -4.64 -0.05
N PHE A 126 -6.65 -3.53 0.53
CA PHE A 126 -7.96 -3.42 1.16
C PHE A 126 -9.09 -3.58 0.15
N ALA A 127 -8.99 -3.01 -1.05
CA ALA A 127 -9.99 -3.17 -2.10
C ALA A 127 -10.14 -4.64 -2.53
N GLY A 128 -9.01 -5.36 -2.68
CA GLY A 128 -9.01 -6.79 -2.94
C GLY A 128 -9.65 -7.58 -1.79
N LEU A 129 -9.18 -7.37 -0.56
CA LEU A 129 -9.73 -8.00 0.64
C LEU A 129 -11.24 -7.75 0.77
N ALA A 130 -11.68 -6.49 0.70
CA ALA A 130 -13.08 -6.13 0.86
C ALA A 130 -13.99 -6.71 -0.24
N HIS A 131 -13.47 -7.01 -1.43
CA HIS A 131 -14.23 -7.70 -2.47
C HIS A 131 -14.52 -9.15 -2.08
N PHE A 132 -13.48 -9.92 -1.72
CA PHE A 132 -13.61 -11.32 -1.34
C PHE A 132 -14.33 -11.52 0.00
N LEU A 133 -14.09 -10.63 0.95
CA LEU A 133 -14.72 -10.68 2.28
C LEU A 133 -16.21 -10.32 2.26
N ARG A 134 -16.72 -9.76 1.14
CA ARG A 134 -18.17 -9.56 0.92
C ARG A 134 -18.89 -10.80 0.39
N ASP A 135 -18.16 -11.80 -0.14
CA ASP A 135 -18.76 -13.04 -0.63
C ASP A 135 -19.15 -13.95 0.56
N PRO A 136 -20.46 -14.25 0.75
CA PRO A 136 -20.92 -15.12 1.83
C PRO A 136 -20.37 -16.55 1.76
N HIS A 137 -20.17 -17.11 0.55
CA HIS A 137 -19.60 -18.44 0.38
C HIS A 137 -18.15 -18.47 0.83
N PHE A 138 -17.40 -17.42 0.48
CA PHE A 138 -16.01 -17.27 0.88
C PHE A 138 -15.86 -17.14 2.40
N ARG A 139 -16.64 -16.24 3.02
CA ARG A 139 -16.68 -16.07 4.48
C ARG A 139 -17.00 -17.35 5.20
N ARG A 140 -17.97 -18.11 4.70
CA ARG A 140 -18.35 -19.40 5.29
C ARG A 140 -17.17 -20.36 5.35
N ARG A 141 -16.38 -20.49 4.27
CA ARG A 141 -15.18 -21.34 4.27
C ARG A 141 -14.13 -20.90 5.28
N ILE A 142 -13.91 -19.59 5.42
CA ILE A 142 -13.01 -19.03 6.46
C ILE A 142 -13.52 -19.41 7.86
N PHE A 143 -14.80 -19.18 8.15
CA PHE A 143 -15.36 -19.41 9.48
C PHE A 143 -15.46 -20.91 9.82
N GLU A 144 -15.72 -21.77 8.82
CA GLU A 144 -15.84 -23.23 9.01
C GLU A 144 -14.50 -23.98 8.91
N ALA A 145 -13.39 -23.29 8.62
CA ALA A 145 -12.06 -23.87 8.50
C ALA A 145 -11.71 -24.72 9.74
N LYS A 146 -11.30 -25.97 9.51
CA LYS A 146 -11.11 -26.97 10.57
C LYS A 146 -9.77 -26.87 11.29
N ASP A 147 -8.79 -26.29 10.63
CA ASP A 147 -7.46 -26.09 11.18
C ASP A 147 -6.78 -24.85 10.57
N LYS A 148 -5.60 -24.56 11.12
CA LYS A 148 -4.78 -23.40 10.74
C LYS A 148 -4.35 -23.43 9.27
N ASN A 149 -4.12 -24.61 8.69
CA ASN A 149 -3.72 -24.75 7.30
C ASN A 149 -4.91 -24.47 6.38
N ALA A 150 -6.06 -25.08 6.66
CA ALA A 150 -7.29 -24.86 5.90
C ALA A 150 -7.70 -23.38 5.89
N LEU A 151 -7.54 -22.68 7.02
CA LEU A 151 -7.80 -21.24 7.09
C LEU A 151 -6.79 -20.44 6.25
N TRP A 152 -5.50 -20.79 6.33
CA TRP A 152 -4.46 -20.13 5.54
C TRP A 152 -4.65 -20.33 4.04
N GLU A 153 -4.99 -21.54 3.61
CA GLU A 153 -5.29 -21.88 2.21
C GLU A 153 -6.52 -21.11 1.71
N ALA A 154 -7.61 -21.10 2.48
CA ALA A 154 -8.81 -20.34 2.12
C ALA A 154 -8.50 -18.84 1.94
N LEU A 155 -7.71 -18.25 2.84
CA LEU A 155 -7.26 -16.87 2.74
C LEU A 155 -6.31 -16.65 1.55
N GLY A 156 -5.54 -17.66 1.16
CA GLY A 156 -4.65 -17.63 0.00
C GLY A 156 -5.37 -17.54 -1.34
N GLU A 157 -6.63 -17.94 -1.42
CA GLU A 157 -7.46 -17.81 -2.64
C GLU A 157 -7.86 -16.36 -2.95
N ILE A 158 -7.63 -15.41 -2.03
CA ILE A 158 -7.94 -14.00 -2.27
C ILE A 158 -6.96 -13.44 -3.31
N GLU A 159 -7.46 -13.23 -4.52
CA GLU A 159 -6.72 -12.55 -5.57
C GLU A 159 -6.67 -11.04 -5.31
N LEU A 160 -5.46 -10.51 -5.26
CA LEU A 160 -5.16 -9.11 -5.15
C LEU A 160 -4.67 -8.61 -6.50
N ARG A 161 -5.44 -7.69 -7.08
CA ARG A 161 -5.08 -7.00 -8.32
C ARG A 161 -4.31 -5.75 -7.97
N LEU A 162 -2.99 -5.85 -8.04
CA LEU A 162 -2.09 -4.73 -7.81
C LEU A 162 -1.52 -4.23 -9.12
N PRO A 163 -1.19 -2.94 -9.27
CA PRO A 163 -0.48 -2.46 -10.46
C PRO A 163 0.79 -3.29 -10.73
N GLN A 164 0.94 -3.84 -11.95
CA GLN A 164 2.09 -4.66 -12.30
C GLN A 164 3.35 -3.79 -12.45
N GLU A 165 4.45 -4.21 -11.81
CA GLU A 165 5.78 -3.58 -11.79
C GLU A 165 5.81 -2.08 -11.42
N ASP A 166 5.88 -1.80 -10.12
CA ASP A 166 7.12 -1.41 -9.45
C ASP A 166 6.83 -1.30 -7.95
N LYS A 167 7.83 -1.55 -7.10
CA LYS A 167 7.76 -1.27 -5.66
C LYS A 167 7.00 0.03 -5.43
N ILE A 168 6.03 -0.05 -4.53
CA ILE A 168 5.08 0.98 -4.15
C ILE A 168 5.64 2.38 -4.39
N ILE A 169 5.12 3.02 -5.43
CA ILE A 169 5.74 4.18 -6.05
C ILE A 169 5.43 5.40 -5.18
N SER A 170 6.47 6.11 -4.69
CA SER A 170 6.29 7.38 -3.98
C SER A 170 5.53 8.41 -4.84
N ARG A 171 4.95 9.46 -4.25
CA ARG A 171 4.29 10.52 -5.04
C ARG A 171 5.22 11.10 -6.13
N ALA A 172 6.51 11.25 -5.82
CA ALA A 172 7.52 11.68 -6.78
C ALA A 172 7.76 10.63 -7.88
N GLY A 173 7.74 9.35 -7.54
CA GLY A 173 7.77 8.26 -8.53
C GLY A 173 6.53 8.20 -9.43
N LEU A 174 5.33 8.52 -8.91
CA LEU A 174 4.10 8.59 -9.70
C LEU A 174 4.21 9.71 -10.74
N LEU A 175 4.75 10.86 -10.34
CA LEU A 175 5.08 11.96 -11.26
C LEU A 175 6.11 11.52 -12.32
N ARG A 176 7.13 10.73 -11.95
CA ARG A 176 8.10 10.18 -12.92
C ARG A 176 7.42 9.28 -13.95
N LYS A 177 6.58 8.33 -13.50
CA LYS A 177 5.85 7.41 -14.38
C LYS A 177 4.86 8.16 -15.28
N LEU A 178 4.17 9.16 -14.74
CA LEU A 178 3.29 10.05 -15.51
C LEU A 178 4.07 10.81 -16.59
N GLN A 179 5.25 11.34 -16.27
CA GLN A 179 6.14 11.99 -17.23
C GLN A 179 6.54 11.04 -18.37
N GLU A 180 6.91 9.80 -18.06
CA GLU A 180 7.28 8.81 -19.08
C GLU A 180 6.10 8.51 -20.02
N ILE A 181 4.89 8.36 -19.48
CA ILE A 181 3.68 8.14 -20.28
C ILE A 181 3.39 9.35 -21.16
N GLU A 182 3.46 10.58 -20.64
CA GLU A 182 3.26 11.79 -21.44
C GLU A 182 4.33 11.93 -22.55
N LYS A 183 5.58 11.56 -22.27
CA LYS A 183 6.63 11.48 -23.30
C LYS A 183 6.33 10.41 -24.36
N LYS A 184 5.85 9.22 -23.95
CA LYS A 184 5.44 8.14 -24.87
C LYS A 184 4.26 8.56 -25.76
N LYS A 185 3.27 9.28 -25.21
CA LYS A 185 2.09 9.78 -25.95
C LYS A 185 2.49 10.68 -27.13
N LYS A 186 3.54 11.50 -26.99
CA LYS A 186 4.05 12.35 -28.10
C LYS A 186 4.49 11.56 -29.33
N LYS A 187 4.84 10.28 -29.18
CA LYS A 187 5.32 9.40 -30.25
C LYS A 187 4.40 8.18 -30.50
N ALA A 188 3.25 8.13 -29.83
CA ALA A 188 2.38 6.96 -29.85
C ALA A 188 1.49 6.91 -31.10
N THR A 189 1.21 5.69 -31.59
CA THR A 189 0.25 5.48 -32.67
C THR A 189 -1.19 5.66 -32.18
N LYS A 190 -2.14 5.87 -33.10
CA LYS A 190 -3.59 5.96 -32.77
C LYS A 190 -4.10 4.73 -32.00
N ALA A 191 -3.54 3.55 -32.25
CA ALA A 191 -3.89 2.32 -31.55
C ALA A 191 -3.38 2.27 -30.09
N GLN A 192 -2.24 2.91 -29.80
CA GLN A 192 -1.64 2.93 -28.45
C GLN A 192 -2.21 4.05 -27.56
N MET A 193 -2.78 5.10 -28.15
CA MET A 193 -3.27 6.29 -27.44
C MET A 193 -4.32 6.00 -26.36
N PRO A 194 -5.35 5.14 -26.59
CA PRO A 194 -6.36 4.85 -25.57
C PRO A 194 -5.74 4.22 -24.31
N THR A 195 -4.82 3.28 -24.49
CA THR A 195 -4.13 2.58 -23.39
C THR A 195 -3.25 3.55 -22.58
N LEU A 196 -2.43 4.35 -23.26
CA LEU A 196 -1.57 5.33 -22.60
C LEU A 196 -2.37 6.41 -21.88
N LYS A 197 -3.52 6.82 -22.44
CA LYS A 197 -4.43 7.77 -21.78
C LYS A 197 -5.01 7.18 -20.50
N ALA A 198 -5.55 5.97 -20.55
CA ALA A 198 -6.10 5.29 -19.37
C ALA A 198 -5.04 5.11 -18.27
N GLN A 199 -3.81 4.74 -18.63
CA GLN A 199 -2.70 4.63 -17.67
C GLN A 199 -2.34 5.99 -17.04
N ALA A 200 -2.32 7.07 -17.83
CA ALA A 200 -2.04 8.40 -17.31
C ALA A 200 -3.15 8.89 -16.37
N ASP A 201 -4.42 8.60 -16.69
CA ASP A 201 -5.57 9.04 -15.89
C ASP A 201 -5.60 8.36 -14.52
N LEU A 202 -5.29 7.06 -14.45
CA LEU A 202 -5.13 6.34 -13.17
C LEU A 202 -4.04 6.97 -12.28
N LEU A 203 -2.90 7.36 -12.86
CA LEU A 203 -1.84 8.02 -12.09
C LEU A 203 -2.23 9.43 -11.62
N ARG A 204 -3.12 10.11 -12.34
CA ARG A 204 -3.63 11.43 -11.94
C ARG A 204 -4.57 11.34 -10.76
N GLU A 205 -5.40 10.30 -10.69
CA GLU A 205 -6.34 10.08 -9.57
C GLU A 205 -5.62 9.94 -8.22
N GLU A 206 -4.37 9.46 -8.22
CA GLU A 206 -3.52 9.28 -7.03
C GLU A 206 -2.71 10.54 -6.65
N LEU A 207 -2.75 11.60 -7.46
CA LEU A 207 -2.00 12.85 -7.27
C LEU A 207 -2.95 14.01 -6.98
N ASP A 208 -2.55 14.91 -6.07
CA ASP A 208 -3.35 16.10 -5.78
C ASP A 208 -3.31 17.13 -6.94
N GLU A 209 -4.37 17.93 -7.03
CA GLU A 209 -4.58 18.89 -8.13
C GLU A 209 -3.46 19.93 -8.22
N ALA A 210 -2.89 20.33 -7.09
CA ALA A 210 -1.78 21.29 -7.03
C ALA A 210 -0.51 20.73 -7.70
N LEU A 211 -0.14 19.48 -7.38
CA LEU A 211 1.00 18.80 -8.00
C LEU A 211 0.80 18.63 -9.51
N LEU A 212 -0.41 18.21 -9.92
CA LEU A 212 -0.77 18.02 -11.32
C LEU A 212 -0.70 19.32 -12.12
N THR A 213 -1.21 20.42 -11.56
CA THR A 213 -1.17 21.74 -12.19
C THR A 213 0.27 22.19 -12.44
N ARG A 214 1.16 22.05 -11.45
CA ARG A 214 2.58 22.39 -11.61
C ARG A 214 3.28 21.45 -12.58
N PHE A 215 2.98 20.16 -12.53
CA PHE A 215 3.53 19.15 -13.44
C PHE A 215 3.22 19.51 -14.91
N GLN A 216 1.96 19.83 -15.22
CA GLN A 216 1.54 20.22 -16.56
C GLN A 216 2.32 21.45 -17.06
N LYS A 217 2.41 22.52 -16.24
CA LYS A 217 3.17 23.72 -16.57
C LYS A 217 4.64 23.42 -16.91
N LEU A 218 5.29 22.54 -16.15
CA LEU A 218 6.67 22.13 -16.40
C LEU A 218 6.80 21.29 -17.68
N MET A 219 5.88 20.34 -17.90
CA MET A 219 5.85 19.50 -19.10
C MET A 219 5.63 20.30 -20.39
N GLU A 220 4.75 21.29 -20.35
CA GLU A 220 4.47 22.19 -21.48
C GLU A 220 5.67 23.08 -21.80
N ARG A 221 6.29 23.67 -20.76
CA ARG A 221 7.38 24.64 -20.94
C ARG A 221 8.73 24.00 -21.26
N TYR A 222 9.07 22.89 -20.60
CA TYR A 222 10.41 22.30 -20.66
C TYR A 222 10.43 20.88 -21.24
N GLY A 223 9.28 20.24 -21.44
CA GLY A 223 9.20 18.86 -21.93
C GLY A 223 9.49 17.78 -20.87
N PHE A 224 9.81 18.17 -19.64
CA PHE A 224 9.98 17.30 -18.48
C PHE A 224 9.78 18.10 -17.18
N ALA A 225 9.14 17.48 -16.19
CA ALA A 225 8.80 18.02 -14.89
C ALA A 225 9.54 17.36 -13.72
N VAL A 226 10.09 16.16 -13.94
CA VAL A 226 10.75 15.34 -12.91
C VAL A 226 12.21 15.11 -13.30
N ALA A 227 13.11 15.32 -12.35
CA ALA A 227 14.55 15.15 -12.46
C ALA A 227 15.05 14.16 -11.41
N GLU A 228 15.96 13.26 -11.81
CA GLU A 228 16.63 12.37 -10.87
C GLU A 228 17.73 13.12 -10.10
N VAL A 229 17.99 12.70 -8.87
CA VAL A 229 19.20 13.09 -8.12
C VAL A 229 20.13 11.89 -8.11
N GLU A 230 21.33 12.10 -8.65
CA GLU A 230 22.42 11.11 -8.68
C GLU A 230 23.67 11.78 -8.11
N ASP A 231 24.32 11.14 -7.14
CA ASP A 231 25.51 11.64 -6.45
C ASP A 231 25.37 13.09 -5.93
N GLY A 232 24.19 13.43 -5.40
CA GLY A 232 23.89 14.77 -4.89
C GLY A 232 23.70 15.85 -5.97
N VAL A 233 23.55 15.46 -7.24
CA VAL A 233 23.37 16.38 -8.38
C VAL A 233 21.99 16.19 -9.01
N CYS A 234 21.27 17.28 -9.18
CA CYS A 234 20.00 17.31 -9.92
C CYS A 234 20.27 17.16 -11.43
N GLN A 235 19.89 16.02 -12.01
CA GLN A 235 20.09 15.70 -13.42
C GLN A 235 19.24 16.56 -14.37
N GLY A 236 18.33 17.38 -13.85
CA GLY A 236 17.53 18.31 -14.63
C GLY A 236 18.22 19.65 -14.91
N CYS A 237 19.22 20.03 -14.11
CA CYS A 237 19.94 21.30 -14.26
C CYS A 237 21.44 21.24 -13.97
N ASN A 238 21.97 20.07 -13.62
CA ASN A 238 23.37 19.84 -13.25
C ASN A 238 23.88 20.71 -12.10
N ILE A 239 23.00 21.08 -11.17
CA ILE A 239 23.36 21.77 -9.93
C ILE A 239 23.28 20.80 -8.76
N SER A 240 24.26 20.90 -7.86
CA SER A 240 24.29 20.17 -6.60
C SER A 240 23.08 20.55 -5.74
N VAL A 241 22.38 19.54 -5.23
CA VAL A 241 21.37 19.72 -4.19
C VAL A 241 22.06 19.65 -2.82
N SER A 242 21.43 20.24 -1.80
CA SER A 242 22.00 20.17 -0.45
C SER A 242 22.10 18.71 0.03
N THR A 243 23.08 18.41 0.87
CA THR A 243 23.28 17.04 1.41
C THR A 243 22.05 16.54 2.17
N GLU A 244 21.40 17.45 2.92
CA GLU A 244 20.13 17.17 3.59
C GLU A 244 19.03 16.79 2.59
N MET A 245 18.85 17.58 1.53
CA MET A 245 17.89 17.29 0.46
C MET A 245 18.20 15.97 -0.24
N SER A 246 19.48 15.71 -0.58
CA SER A 246 19.90 14.47 -1.23
C SER A 246 19.57 13.25 -0.38
N SER A 247 19.86 13.30 0.92
CA SER A 247 19.53 12.23 1.86
C SER A 247 18.02 12.10 2.07
N ALA A 248 17.28 13.21 2.06
CA ALA A 248 15.84 13.22 2.28
C ALA A 248 15.03 12.69 1.09
N ILE A 249 15.58 12.74 -0.13
CA ILE A 249 14.95 12.19 -1.34
C ILE A 249 15.04 10.66 -1.38
N GLU A 250 16.09 10.07 -0.82
CA GLU A 250 16.26 8.62 -0.78
C GLU A 250 15.24 7.95 0.15
N GLY A 251 14.34 7.15 -0.41
CA GLY A 251 13.36 6.38 0.36
C GLY A 251 12.17 7.18 0.95
N SER A 252 12.10 8.49 0.71
CA SER A 252 10.99 9.34 1.16
C SER A 252 9.80 9.33 0.19
N ASN A 253 8.63 9.59 0.78
CA ASN A 253 7.37 9.80 0.10
C ASN A 253 7.01 11.26 -0.15
N ASP A 254 7.79 12.17 0.40
CA ASP A 254 7.57 13.59 0.24
C ASP A 254 7.92 14.07 -1.17
N ILE A 255 7.30 15.18 -1.55
CA ILE A 255 7.61 15.85 -2.80
C ILE A 255 8.69 16.88 -2.54
N TYR A 256 9.88 16.62 -3.10
CA TYR A 256 10.97 17.57 -3.10
C TYR A 256 11.04 18.29 -4.44
N ILE A 257 11.43 19.55 -4.39
CA ILE A 257 11.55 20.42 -5.56
C ILE A 257 12.97 20.95 -5.61
N CYS A 258 13.61 20.87 -6.77
CA CYS A 258 14.90 21.50 -6.99
C CYS A 258 14.78 23.01 -6.83
N GLU A 259 15.52 23.58 -5.90
CA GLU A 259 15.53 25.02 -5.62
C GLU A 259 16.04 25.84 -6.82
N ASN A 260 16.90 25.25 -7.65
CA ASN A 260 17.45 25.92 -8.83
C ASN A 260 16.49 25.89 -10.04
N CYS A 261 16.00 24.71 -10.43
CA CYS A 261 15.24 24.56 -11.67
C CYS A 261 13.75 24.29 -11.50
N GLY A 262 13.27 24.20 -10.26
CA GLY A 262 11.87 24.03 -9.89
C GLY A 262 11.27 22.66 -10.24
N LYS A 263 12.05 21.68 -10.69
CA LYS A 263 11.56 20.34 -11.04
C LYS A 263 11.38 19.48 -9.81
N TYR A 264 10.45 18.54 -9.88
CA TYR A 264 10.29 17.52 -8.85
C TYR A 264 11.53 16.62 -8.83
N LEU A 265 12.01 16.29 -7.65
CA LEU A 265 13.19 15.45 -7.45
C LEU A 265 12.77 14.03 -7.09
N VAL A 266 13.46 13.06 -7.67
CA VAL A 266 13.34 11.62 -7.36
C VAL A 266 14.73 11.03 -7.17
N ALA A 267 14.85 10.01 -6.31
CA ALA A 267 16.08 9.25 -6.21
C ALA A 267 16.35 8.53 -7.54
N ALA A 268 17.62 8.48 -7.96
CA ALA A 268 18.03 7.68 -9.10
C ALA A 268 17.63 6.20 -8.88
N SER A 269 17.14 5.55 -9.93
CA SER A 269 16.83 4.11 -9.85
C SER A 269 18.12 3.32 -9.60
N PRO A 270 18.14 2.35 -8.66
CA PRO A 270 19.33 1.55 -8.43
C PRO A 270 19.74 0.85 -9.72
N LYS A 271 20.93 1.17 -10.25
CA LYS A 271 21.50 0.51 -11.43
C LYS A 271 21.53 -0.99 -11.16
N LYS A 272 20.80 -1.79 -11.96
CA LYS A 272 20.92 -3.27 -11.92
C LYS A 272 22.41 -3.59 -12.05
N LYS A 273 23.01 -4.17 -10.99
CA LYS A 273 24.38 -4.72 -11.09
C LYS A 273 24.35 -5.70 -12.25
N LYS A 274 25.04 -5.38 -13.35
CA LYS A 274 25.33 -6.35 -14.41
C LYS A 274 26.12 -7.46 -13.73
N LYS A 275 25.50 -8.62 -13.54
CA LYS A 275 26.23 -9.87 -13.33
C LYS A 275 26.79 -10.31 -14.66
#